data_AF-A0A4R8LV60-F1
#
_entry.id   AF-A0A4R8LV60-F1
#
_cell.length_a   1.000
_cell.length_b   1.000
_cell.length_c   1.000
_cell.angle_alpha   90.00
_cell.angle_beta   90.00
_cell.angle_gamma   90.00
#
_symmetry.space_group_name_H-M   'P 1'
#
loop_
_entity.id
_entity.type
_entity.pdbx_description
1 polymer ?
#
loop_
_entity_poly.entity_id
_entity_poly.type
_entity_poly.pdbx_seq_one_letter_code
_entity_poly.pdbx_strand_id
1 'polypeptide(L)'
;MDEKRFVQSAYAYVYLGLYDAALDAFARAILANPGNPELYYRGSITARRNDRLRLADHWARKAAQIAAGNRFYAEHWQSVHASRLVAVARRAIVRGRHAWATRLLAHAAVLDPLNPEASQLLATVGADARHAPISHSESEERSCDRASNTRRHRRCDGTHG
;
A
#
# COMPACT_ATOMS: atom_id res chain seq x y z
N MET A 1 25.85 2.15 26.28
CA MET A 1 24.90 3.28 26.37
C MET A 1 23.53 2.70 26.68
N ASP A 2 22.77 3.33 27.58
CA ASP A 2 21.50 2.81 28.12
C ASP A 2 20.29 3.19 27.24
N GLU A 3 19.47 2.21 26.88
CA GLU A 3 18.17 2.35 26.20
C GLU A 3 17.33 3.46 26.84
N LYS A 4 17.23 3.49 28.17
CA LYS A 4 16.37 4.42 28.90
C LYS A 4 16.73 5.88 28.64
N ARG A 5 18.03 6.19 28.57
CA ARG A 5 18.52 7.55 28.31
C ARG A 5 18.17 8.01 26.88
N PHE A 6 18.24 7.10 25.91
CA PHE A 6 17.82 7.40 24.55
C PHE A 6 16.31 7.61 24.46
N VAL A 7 15.50 6.81 25.16
CA VAL A 7 14.04 7.01 25.22
C VAL A 7 13.69 8.35 25.86
N GLN A 8 14.33 8.73 26.97
CA GLN A 8 14.13 10.04 27.60
C GLN A 8 14.48 11.19 26.66
N SER A 9 15.61 11.08 25.96
CA SER A 9 16.03 12.08 24.97
C SER A 9 15.03 12.18 23.82
N ALA A 10 14.53 11.03 23.32
CA ALA A 10 13.53 11.00 22.26
C ALA A 10 12.26 11.75 22.67
N TYR A 11 11.76 11.56 23.89
CA TYR A 11 10.60 12.29 24.38
C TYR A 11 10.85 13.77 24.57
N ALA A 12 12.03 14.16 25.07
CA ALA A 12 12.41 15.58 25.15
C ALA A 12 12.37 16.23 23.76
N TYR A 13 12.91 15.56 22.74
CA TYR A 13 12.84 16.06 21.36
C TYR A 13 11.41 16.09 20.80
N VAL A 14 10.56 15.09 21.08
CA VAL A 14 9.13 15.12 20.69
C VAL A 14 8.43 16.31 21.32
N TYR A 15 8.70 16.60 22.60
CA TYR A 15 8.12 17.76 23.30
C TYR A 15 8.54 19.09 22.68
N LEU A 16 9.80 19.18 22.23
CA LEU A 16 10.34 20.35 21.53
C LEU A 16 9.94 20.41 20.04
N GLY A 17 9.18 19.44 19.52
CA GLY A 17 8.84 19.36 18.09
C GLY A 17 9.99 18.96 17.16
N LEU A 18 11.13 18.55 17.73
CA LEU A 18 12.34 18.13 17.00
C LEU A 18 12.23 16.66 16.58
N TYR A 19 11.31 16.36 15.66
CA TYR A 19 10.96 14.98 15.34
C TYR A 19 12.11 14.17 14.73
N ASP A 20 12.98 14.76 13.92
CA ASP A 20 14.13 14.05 13.36
C ASP A 20 15.11 13.59 14.45
N ALA A 21 15.46 14.49 15.38
CA ALA A 21 16.29 14.15 16.53
C ALA A 21 15.63 13.11 17.44
N ALA A 22 14.29 13.17 17.59
CA ALA A 22 13.53 12.16 18.33
C ALA A 22 13.63 10.79 17.65
N LEU A 23 13.53 10.72 16.33
CA LEU A 23 13.65 9.47 15.58
C LEU A 23 15.06 8.88 15.69
N ASP A 24 16.10 9.71 15.64
CA ASP A 24 17.48 9.25 15.85
C ASP A 24 17.69 8.70 17.26
N ALA A 25 17.09 9.33 18.27
CA ALA A 25 17.13 8.84 19.64
C ALA A 25 16.38 7.51 19.78
N PHE A 26 15.20 7.35 19.17
CA PHE A 26 14.50 6.06 19.13
C PHE A 26 15.30 4.99 18.39
N ALA A 27 15.97 5.32 17.29
CA ALA A 27 16.82 4.38 16.56
C ALA A 27 17.98 3.88 17.45
N ARG A 28 18.63 4.78 18.21
CA ARG A 28 19.66 4.40 19.18
C ARG A 28 19.12 3.55 20.34
N ALA A 29 17.91 3.84 20.81
CA ALA A 29 17.24 3.01 21.81
C ALA A 29 16.97 1.59 21.27
N ILE A 30 16.47 1.49 20.03
CA ILE A 30 16.22 0.21 19.34
C ILE A 30 17.53 -0.58 19.17
N LEU A 31 18.64 0.08 18.83
CA LEU A 31 19.94 -0.59 18.75
C LEU A 31 20.42 -1.12 20.11
N ALA A 32 20.13 -0.41 21.20
CA ALA A 32 20.46 -0.87 22.55
C ALA A 32 19.60 -2.05 23.00
N ASN A 33 18.33 -2.12 22.59
CA ASN A 33 17.43 -3.23 22.90
C ASN A 33 16.49 -3.55 21.72
N PRO A 34 16.95 -4.35 20.75
CA PRO A 34 16.18 -4.63 19.53
C PRO A 34 14.98 -5.55 19.77
N GLY A 35 14.90 -6.20 20.93
CA GLY A 35 13.81 -7.09 21.32
C GLY A 35 12.65 -6.39 22.04
N ASN A 36 12.74 -5.09 22.31
CA ASN A 36 11.67 -4.35 22.98
C ASN A 36 10.67 -3.78 21.95
N PRO A 37 9.44 -4.33 21.83
CA PRO A 37 8.46 -3.87 20.84
C PRO A 37 8.00 -2.43 21.08
N GLU A 38 8.03 -1.97 22.33
CA GLU A 38 7.55 -0.64 22.74
C GLU A 38 8.39 0.49 22.10
N LEU A 39 9.68 0.24 21.88
CA LEU A 39 10.58 1.21 21.23
C LEU A 39 10.17 1.46 19.78
N TYR A 40 9.86 0.38 19.06
CA TYR A 40 9.38 0.46 17.67
C TYR A 40 7.99 1.10 17.60
N TYR A 41 7.09 0.74 18.52
CA TYR A 41 5.77 1.33 18.62
C TYR A 41 5.85 2.85 18.81
N ARG A 42 6.56 3.31 19.84
CA ARG A 42 6.74 4.75 20.13
C ARG A 42 7.42 5.48 18.99
N GLY A 43 8.49 4.91 18.45
CA GLY A 43 9.19 5.46 17.30
C GLY A 43 8.27 5.61 16.09
N SER A 44 7.39 4.63 15.84
CA SER A 44 6.47 4.67 14.71
C SER A 44 5.43 5.78 14.81
N ILE A 45 4.97 6.12 16.03
CA ILE A 45 4.07 7.24 16.28
C ILE A 45 4.77 8.55 15.91
N THR A 46 6.01 8.74 16.37
CA THR A 46 6.83 9.91 16.04
C THR A 46 7.10 9.99 14.53
N ALA A 47 7.39 8.86 13.88
CA ALA A 47 7.63 8.81 12.45
C ALA A 47 6.39 9.18 11.65
N ARG A 48 5.20 8.74 12.11
CA ARG A 48 3.92 9.10 11.50
C ARG A 48 3.65 10.61 11.64
N ARG A 49 3.92 11.20 12.82
CA ARG A 49 3.78 12.65 13.06
C ARG A 49 4.73 13.51 12.21
N ASN A 50 5.86 12.93 11.81
CA ASN A 50 6.87 13.60 10.98
C ASN A 50 6.74 13.25 9.49
N ASP A 51 5.56 12.80 9.04
CA ASP A 51 5.26 12.39 7.66
C ASP A 51 6.16 11.28 7.06
N ARG A 52 6.98 10.61 7.89
CA ARG A 52 7.85 9.50 7.50
C ARG A 52 7.09 8.18 7.48
N LEU A 53 5.98 8.11 6.74
CA LEU A 53 5.04 6.97 6.73
C LEU A 53 5.70 5.62 6.39
N ARG A 54 6.73 5.59 5.54
CA ARG A 54 7.45 4.33 5.25
C ARG A 54 8.19 3.78 6.45
N LEU A 55 8.84 4.66 7.22
CA LEU A 55 9.55 4.30 8.44
C LEU A 55 8.57 3.92 9.55
N ALA A 56 7.50 4.70 9.70
CA ALA A 56 6.43 4.43 10.64
C ALA A 56 5.85 3.02 10.43
N ASP A 57 5.49 2.68 9.18
CA ASP A 57 4.97 1.36 8.81
C ASP A 57 5.98 0.24 9.10
N HIS A 58 7.26 0.46 8.80
CA HIS A 58 8.31 -0.52 9.10
C HIS A 58 8.43 -0.80 10.61
N TRP A 59 8.50 0.24 11.44
CA TRP A 59 8.61 0.08 12.88
C TRP A 59 7.33 -0.44 13.52
N ALA A 60 6.15 0.04 13.12
CA ALA A 60 4.88 -0.49 13.63
C ALA A 60 4.75 -1.98 13.35
N ARG A 61 5.10 -2.42 12.13
CA ARG A 61 5.15 -3.85 11.78
C ARG A 61 6.12 -4.62 12.66
N LYS A 62 7.30 -4.06 12.96
CA LYS A 62 8.29 -4.70 13.84
C LYS A 62 7.77 -4.87 15.26
N ALA A 63 7.10 -3.86 15.82
CA ALA A 63 6.44 -3.98 17.13
C ALA A 63 5.44 -5.14 17.15
N ALA A 64 4.57 -5.19 16.14
CA ALA A 64 3.57 -6.26 15.99
C ALA A 64 4.20 -7.65 15.79
N GLN A 65 5.35 -7.75 15.10
CA GLN A 65 6.05 -9.03 14.91
C GLN A 65 6.70 -9.54 16.19
N ILE A 66 7.36 -8.65 16.95
CA ILE A 66 8.03 -9.01 18.21
C ILE A 66 6.99 -9.46 19.26
N ALA A 67 5.85 -8.79 19.31
CA ALA A 67 4.74 -9.11 20.19
C ALA A 67 3.51 -9.56 19.39
N ALA A 68 3.64 -10.69 18.67
CA ALA A 68 2.63 -11.23 17.75
C ALA A 68 1.24 -11.50 18.35
N GLY A 69 1.13 -11.64 19.67
CA GLY A 69 -0.15 -11.78 20.38
C GLY A 69 -0.77 -10.46 20.86
N ASN A 70 -0.06 -9.34 20.73
CA ASN A 70 -0.53 -8.06 21.22
C ASN A 70 -1.39 -7.36 20.16
N ARG A 71 -2.71 -7.43 20.37
CA ARG A 71 -3.71 -6.83 19.49
C ARG A 71 -3.52 -5.32 19.32
N PHE A 72 -3.07 -4.59 20.35
CA PHE A 72 -2.83 -3.14 20.25
C PHE A 72 -1.75 -2.80 19.22
N TYR A 73 -0.63 -3.54 19.19
CA TYR A 73 0.41 -3.30 18.20
C TYR A 73 -0.01 -3.73 16.79
N ALA A 74 -0.80 -4.80 16.68
CA ALA A 74 -1.37 -5.23 15.40
C ALA A 74 -2.33 -4.17 14.82
N GLU A 75 -3.27 -3.68 15.62
CA GLU A 75 -4.22 -2.63 15.23
C GLU A 75 -3.50 -1.31 14.89
N HIS A 76 -2.52 -0.91 15.70
CA HIS A 76 -1.69 0.25 15.40
C HIS A 76 -0.96 0.10 14.06
N TRP A 77 -0.35 -1.06 13.79
CA TRP A 77 0.29 -1.29 12.50
C TRP A 77 -0.70 -1.21 11.35
N GLN A 78 -1.91 -1.78 11.49
CA GLN A 78 -2.96 -1.69 10.47
C GLN A 78 -3.31 -0.23 10.14
N SER A 79 -3.51 0.63 11.16
CA SER A 79 -3.78 2.05 10.96
C SER A 79 -2.64 2.80 10.28
N VAL A 80 -1.39 2.55 10.68
CA VAL A 80 -0.20 3.14 10.04
C VAL A 80 -0.06 2.64 8.59
N HIS A 81 -0.30 1.35 8.35
CA HIS A 81 -0.22 0.74 7.03
C HIS A 81 -1.29 1.32 6.09
N ALA A 82 -2.53 1.45 6.56
CA ALA A 82 -3.61 2.10 5.83
C ALA A 82 -3.23 3.54 5.41
N SER A 83 -2.69 4.32 6.34
CA SER A 83 -2.21 5.69 6.06
C SER A 83 -1.11 5.72 4.99
N ARG A 84 -0.18 4.75 5.01
CA ARG A 84 0.84 4.61 3.98
C ARG A 84 0.23 4.24 2.62
N LEU A 85 -0.73 3.32 2.58
CA LEU A 85 -1.42 2.92 1.34
C LEU A 85 -2.17 4.10 0.72
N VAL A 86 -2.87 4.89 1.53
CA VAL A 86 -3.52 6.15 1.11
C VAL A 86 -2.50 7.09 0.46
N ALA A 87 -1.34 7.30 1.08
CA ALA A 87 -0.29 8.14 0.51
C ALA A 87 0.25 7.61 -0.83
N VAL A 88 0.32 6.29 -1.01
CA VAL A 88 0.68 5.67 -2.30
C VAL A 88 -0.44 5.85 -3.33
N ALA A 89 -1.70 5.69 -2.91
CA ALA A 89 -2.87 5.86 -3.75
C ALA A 89 -2.98 7.30 -4.28
N ARG A 90 -2.79 8.32 -3.44
CA ARG A 90 -2.74 9.74 -3.89
C ARG A 90 -1.76 9.94 -5.04
N ARG A 91 -0.55 9.40 -4.89
CA ARG A 91 0.49 9.44 -5.93
C ARG A 91 0.14 8.64 -7.18
N ALA A 92 -0.70 7.62 -7.07
CA ALA A 92 -1.20 6.85 -8.20
C ALA A 92 -2.28 7.62 -8.96
N ILE A 93 -3.20 8.29 -8.25
CA ILE A 93 -4.26 9.14 -8.83
C ILE A 93 -3.64 10.26 -9.67
N VAL A 94 -2.66 10.99 -9.13
CA VAL A 94 -1.96 12.06 -9.89
C VAL A 94 -1.29 11.55 -11.17
N ARG A 95 -0.95 10.25 -11.23
CA ARG A 95 -0.35 9.60 -12.40
C ARG A 95 -1.39 8.94 -13.32
N GLY A 96 -2.69 9.18 -13.12
CA GLY A 96 -3.77 8.56 -13.89
C GLY A 96 -3.97 7.06 -13.64
N ARG A 97 -3.31 6.47 -12.63
CA ARG A 97 -3.40 5.03 -12.32
C ARG A 97 -4.57 4.73 -11.39
N HIS A 98 -5.78 5.09 -11.82
CA HIS A 98 -7.00 5.01 -11.02
C HIS A 98 -7.30 3.59 -10.53
N ALA A 99 -7.23 2.57 -11.39
CA ALA A 99 -7.48 1.18 -10.99
C ALA A 99 -6.53 0.68 -9.88
N TRP A 100 -5.26 1.10 -9.92
CA TRP A 100 -4.29 0.76 -8.87
C TRP A 100 -4.58 1.53 -7.59
N ALA A 101 -4.93 2.82 -7.68
CA ALA A 101 -5.34 3.62 -6.54
C ALA A 101 -6.58 3.02 -5.85
N THR A 102 -7.60 2.61 -6.60
CA THR A 102 -8.82 1.97 -6.06
C THR A 102 -8.48 0.73 -5.24
N ARG A 103 -7.60 -0.14 -5.73
CA ARG A 103 -7.19 -1.36 -5.00
C ARG A 103 -6.46 -1.02 -3.69
N LEU A 104 -5.56 -0.03 -3.72
CA LEU A 104 -4.84 0.42 -2.54
C LEU A 104 -5.79 1.03 -1.48
N LEU A 105 -6.75 1.85 -1.91
CA LEU A 105 -7.73 2.51 -1.05
C LEU A 105 -8.72 1.51 -0.44
N ALA A 106 -9.21 0.55 -1.24
CA ALA A 106 -10.05 -0.53 -0.74
C ALA A 106 -9.32 -1.36 0.33
N HIS A 107 -8.04 -1.68 0.10
CA HIS A 107 -7.24 -2.38 1.10
C HIS A 107 -7.02 -1.53 2.38
N ALA A 108 -6.76 -0.23 2.23
CA ALA A 108 -6.62 0.69 3.36
C ALA A 108 -7.91 0.76 4.20
N ALA A 109 -9.08 0.80 3.57
CA ALA A 109 -10.39 0.84 4.25
C ALA A 109 -10.72 -0.45 5.00
N VAL A 110 -10.24 -1.60 4.53
CA VAL A 110 -10.37 -2.88 5.27
C VAL A 110 -9.48 -2.90 6.51
N LEU A 111 -8.26 -2.34 6.41
CA LEU A 111 -7.30 -2.31 7.51
C LEU A 111 -7.66 -1.28 8.59
N ASP A 112 -8.12 -0.10 8.17
CA ASP A 112 -8.53 0.98 9.07
C ASP A 112 -9.84 1.59 8.55
N PRO A 113 -10.99 1.03 8.96
CA PRO A 113 -12.31 1.54 8.56
C PRO A 113 -12.58 2.98 9.00
N LEU A 114 -11.81 3.50 9.96
CA LEU A 114 -11.94 4.86 10.48
C LEU A 114 -11.04 5.85 9.76
N ASN A 115 -10.26 5.43 8.76
CA ASN A 115 -9.43 6.34 7.96
C ASN A 115 -10.31 7.18 7.02
N PRO A 116 -10.57 8.48 7.31
CA PRO A 116 -11.54 9.27 6.55
C PRO A 116 -11.05 9.52 5.13
N GLU A 117 -9.75 9.67 4.95
CA GLU A 117 -9.14 9.96 3.66
C GLU A 117 -9.22 8.76 2.71
N ALA A 118 -9.06 7.54 3.22
CA ALA A 118 -9.24 6.33 2.41
C ALA A 118 -10.65 6.27 1.81
N SER A 119 -11.68 6.48 2.63
CA SER A 119 -13.08 6.48 2.21
C SER A 119 -13.41 7.61 1.24
N GLN A 120 -12.91 8.82 1.51
CA GLN A 120 -13.11 9.98 0.63
C GLN A 120 -12.48 9.77 -0.75
N LEU A 121 -11.21 9.37 -0.81
CA LEU A 121 -10.52 9.14 -2.09
C LEU A 121 -11.09 7.96 -2.86
N LEU A 122 -11.58 6.92 -2.17
CA LEU A 122 -12.21 5.79 -2.83
C LEU A 122 -13.51 6.23 -3.54
N ALA A 123 -14.29 7.10 -2.88
CA ALA A 123 -15.51 7.66 -3.46
C ALA A 123 -15.22 8.54 -4.68
N THR A 124 -14.17 9.38 -4.65
CA THR A 124 -13.83 10.25 -5.78
C THR A 124 -13.33 9.46 -6.98
N VAL A 125 -12.38 8.54 -6.79
CA VAL A 125 -11.84 7.72 -7.89
C VAL A 125 -12.92 6.82 -8.51
N GLY A 126 -13.85 6.31 -7.70
CA GLY A 126 -15.01 5.56 -8.20
C GLY A 126 -16.05 6.40 -8.93
N ALA A 127 -16.18 7.70 -8.60
CA ALA A 127 -17.02 8.63 -9.35
C ALA A 127 -16.39 8.99 -10.70
N ASP A 128 -15.08 9.24 -10.75
CA ASP A 128 -14.36 9.60 -11.97
C ASP A 128 -14.39 8.46 -13.01
N ALA A 129 -14.24 7.21 -12.55
CA ALA A 129 -14.31 6.04 -13.43
C ALA A 129 -15.69 5.86 -14.11
N ARG A 130 -16.76 6.40 -13.52
CA ARG A 130 -18.12 6.36 -14.09
C ARG A 130 -18.39 7.47 -15.11
N HIS A 131 -17.58 8.53 -15.11
CA HIS A 131 -17.72 9.70 -16.00
C HIS A 131 -16.59 9.81 -17.03
N ALA A 132 -15.66 8.84 -17.06
CA ALA A 132 -14.66 8.78 -18.11
C ALA A 132 -15.37 8.55 -19.46
N PRO A 133 -15.21 9.44 -20.46
CA PRO A 133 -15.72 9.16 -21.78
C PRO A 133 -15.08 7.86 -22.25
N ILE A 134 -15.90 6.91 -22.71
CA ILE A 134 -15.43 5.69 -23.34
C ILE A 134 -14.61 6.14 -24.54
N SER A 135 -13.28 6.18 -24.42
CA SER A 135 -12.41 6.34 -25.57
C SER A 135 -12.50 5.02 -26.33
N HIS A 136 -13.47 4.95 -27.24
CA HIS A 136 -13.60 3.89 -28.23
C HIS A 136 -12.29 3.83 -29.04
N SER A 137 -11.38 2.99 -28.57
CA SER A 137 -10.31 2.41 -29.38
C SER A 137 -10.63 0.92 -29.55
N GLU A 138 -11.84 0.66 -30.05
CA GLU A 138 -12.14 -0.59 -30.74
C GLU A 138 -11.96 -0.31 -32.23
N SER A 139 -10.70 -0.25 -32.65
CA SER A 139 -10.31 -0.30 -34.05
C SER A 139 -10.68 -1.67 -34.61
N GLU A 140 -11.78 -1.70 -35.35
CA GLU A 140 -11.95 -2.39 -36.63
C GLU A 140 -11.14 -3.68 -36.84
N GLU A 141 -11.56 -4.78 -36.21
CA GLU A 141 -11.26 -6.12 -36.71
C GLU A 141 -12.53 -6.97 -36.64
N ARG A 142 -13.36 -6.89 -37.69
CA ARG A 142 -14.28 -7.94 -38.16
C ARG A 142 -15.10 -7.41 -39.34
N SER A 143 -14.65 -7.71 -40.55
CA SER A 143 -15.51 -8.27 -41.63
C SER A 143 -14.85 -8.08 -43.01
N CYS A 144 -13.71 -8.75 -43.21
CA CYS A 144 -13.27 -9.18 -44.53
C CYS A 144 -12.71 -10.58 -44.39
N ASP A 145 -13.59 -11.58 -44.35
CA ASP A 145 -13.25 -12.98 -44.61
C ASP A 145 -14.53 -13.82 -44.74
N ARG A 146 -15.21 -13.67 -45.89
CA ARG A 146 -16.12 -14.70 -46.40
C ARG A 146 -16.22 -14.63 -47.93
N ALA A 147 -15.06 -14.68 -48.56
CA ALA A 147 -14.98 -15.12 -49.95
C ALA A 147 -13.93 -16.23 -50.03
N SER A 148 -14.33 -17.34 -50.64
CA SER A 148 -13.45 -18.41 -51.12
C SER A 148 -12.95 -19.38 -50.04
N ASN A 149 -13.48 -20.61 -50.05
CA ASN A 149 -12.68 -21.81 -50.35
C ASN A 149 -13.37 -23.10 -49.87
N THR A 150 -14.30 -23.62 -50.67
CA THR A 150 -14.75 -25.02 -50.59
C THR A 150 -14.51 -25.73 -51.92
N ARG A 151 -13.23 -25.95 -52.25
CA ARG A 151 -12.80 -27.10 -53.06
C ARG A 151 -11.72 -27.86 -52.29
N ARG A 152 -12.12 -28.92 -51.61
CA ARG A 152 -11.20 -29.99 -51.21
C ARG A 152 -11.59 -31.27 -51.95
N HIS A 153 -10.82 -31.51 -53.02
CA HIS A 153 -10.51 -32.85 -53.51
C HIS A 153 -10.02 -33.72 -52.34
N ARG A 154 -10.67 -34.88 -52.14
CA ARG A 154 -10.09 -36.05 -51.50
C ARG A 154 -10.74 -37.30 -52.08
N ARG A 155 -9.93 -38.11 -52.75
CA ARG A 155 -9.72 -39.56 -52.48
C ARG A 155 -8.89 -40.15 -53.62
N CYS A 156 -7.59 -40.27 -53.36
CA CYS A 156 -6.76 -41.33 -53.91
C CYS A 156 -6.67 -42.37 -52.80
N ASP A 157 -7.47 -43.42 -52.89
CA ASP A 157 -7.25 -44.65 -52.11
C ASP A 157 -6.73 -45.67 -53.12
N GLY A 158 -5.41 -45.86 -53.13
CA GLY A 158 -4.80 -47.02 -53.73
C GLY A 158 -4.62 -48.08 -52.66
N THR A 159 -5.14 -49.29 -52.88
CA THR A 159 -4.67 -50.52 -52.23
C THR A 159 -5.31 -51.79 -52.83
N HIS A 160 -4.43 -52.68 -53.32
CA HIS A 160 -4.55 -54.14 -53.52
C HIS A 160 -5.21 -54.71 -54.79
N GLY A 161 -4.41 -55.50 -55.51
CA GLY A 161 -4.77 -56.39 -56.62
C GLY A 161 -3.59 -56.67 -57.52
#